data_AF-A0A2M8G4J5-F1
#
_entry.id   AF-A0A2M8G4J5-F1
#
_cell.length_a   1.000
_cell.length_b   1.000
_cell.length_c   1.000
_cell.angle_alpha   90.00
_cell.angle_beta   90.00
_cell.angle_gamma   90.00
#
_symmetry.space_group_name_H-M   'P 1'
#
loop_
_entity.id
_entity.type
_entity.pdbx_description
1 polymer ?
#
loop_
_entity_poly.entity_id
_entity_poly.type
_entity_poly.pdbx_seq_one_letter_code
_entity_poly.pdbx_strand_id
1 'polypeptide(L)'
;LIFATGGFVLLILGMISSYQDKKRLGIFIWLLSIVAYMIIFAMGNVTHDYYQLPLMPVGSILVAFGFWQIVDSSKNLLIKLINWGVALSLVFLSLAFGWYEVRGYFNINRPEIVEAGKAVDALTPKDALVIAAYNSDPAFLYQTNRHGWPDGVNIEAKVQAGATHYVSVNFDSVSNYLEARCSSLVKTDKYTIVDLRGCNL
;
A
#
# COMPACT_ATOMS: atom_id res chain seq x y z
N LEU A 1 3.34 0.05 12.17
CA LEU A 1 2.56 0.90 13.09
C LEU A 1 1.80 0.12 14.21
N ILE A 2 1.31 -1.10 13.97
CA ILE A 2 0.53 -1.87 14.98
C ILE A 2 1.33 -2.12 16.28
N PHE A 3 2.64 -2.36 16.18
CA PHE A 3 3.52 -2.47 17.34
C PHE A 3 4.09 -1.14 17.85
N ALA A 4 3.56 0.01 17.42
CA ALA A 4 3.92 1.31 17.95
C ALA A 4 3.03 1.68 19.15
N THR A 5 3.39 2.73 19.87
CA THR A 5 2.62 3.27 21.03
C THR A 5 2.38 2.21 22.12
N GLY A 6 1.13 1.86 22.44
CA GLY A 6 0.82 0.87 23.46
C GLY A 6 1.21 -0.56 23.07
N GLY A 7 1.17 -0.87 21.78
CA GLY A 7 1.60 -2.16 21.24
C GLY A 7 3.10 -2.39 21.45
N PHE A 8 3.90 -1.31 21.45
CA PHE A 8 5.34 -1.39 21.70
C PHE A 8 5.64 -1.82 23.13
N VAL A 9 4.95 -1.24 24.11
CA VAL A 9 5.10 -1.59 25.52
C VAL A 9 4.78 -3.07 25.74
N LEU A 10 3.65 -3.54 25.19
CA LEU A 10 3.24 -4.95 25.27
C LEU A 10 4.24 -5.88 24.56
N LEU A 11 4.76 -5.47 23.39
CA LEU A 11 5.77 -6.24 22.67
C LEU A 11 7.03 -6.44 23.51
N ILE A 12 7.57 -5.38 24.12
CA ILE A 12 8.78 -5.45 24.94
C ILE A 12 8.57 -6.34 26.17
N LEU A 13 7.44 -6.21 26.87
CA LEU A 13 7.11 -7.09 28.00
C LEU A 13 6.99 -8.55 27.56
N GLY A 14 6.38 -8.79 26.39
CA GLY A 14 6.30 -10.10 25.77
C GLY A 14 7.67 -10.70 25.44
N MET A 15 8.59 -9.89 24.92
CA MET A 15 9.97 -10.31 24.62
C MET A 15 10.71 -10.72 25.90
N ILE A 16 10.65 -9.90 26.95
CA ILE A 16 11.28 -10.18 28.24
C ILE A 16 10.71 -11.48 28.84
N SER A 17 9.38 -11.62 28.87
CA SER A 17 8.69 -12.81 29.36
C SER A 17 9.07 -14.07 28.56
N SER A 18 9.21 -13.94 27.24
CA SER A 18 9.56 -15.06 26.35
C SER A 18 11.02 -15.50 26.48
N TYR A 19 11.93 -14.56 26.73
CA TYR A 19 13.33 -14.85 26.97
C TYR A 19 13.57 -15.54 28.33
N GLN A 20 12.79 -15.17 29.35
CA GLN A 20 12.92 -15.73 30.70
C GLN A 20 12.30 -17.14 30.85
N ASP A 21 11.27 -17.47 30.06
CA ASP A 21 10.62 -18.78 30.08
C ASP A 21 11.16 -19.72 28.98
N LYS A 22 11.83 -20.80 29.39
CA LYS A 22 12.37 -21.81 28.46
C LYS A 22 11.32 -22.37 27.50
N LYS A 23 10.05 -22.44 27.90
CA LYS A 23 8.96 -22.94 27.03
C LYS A 23 8.61 -21.96 25.91
N ARG A 24 8.89 -20.67 26.11
CA ARG A 24 8.58 -19.57 25.17
C ARG A 24 9.79 -19.12 24.36
N LEU A 25 10.98 -19.65 24.66
CA LEU A 25 12.23 -19.31 23.99
C LEU A 25 12.16 -19.46 22.45
N GLY A 26 11.39 -20.43 21.95
CA GLY A 26 11.15 -20.60 20.50
C GLY A 26 10.53 -19.37 19.84
N ILE A 27 9.62 -18.66 20.53
CA ILE A 27 9.01 -17.41 20.04
C ILE A 27 10.05 -16.28 20.00
N PHE A 28 10.92 -16.21 21.01
CA PHE A 28 12.01 -15.25 21.02
C PHE A 28 13.04 -15.51 19.90
N ILE A 29 13.39 -16.78 19.66
CA ILE A 29 14.25 -17.18 18.54
C ILE A 29 13.59 -16.83 17.20
N TRP A 30 12.30 -17.07 17.06
CA TRP A 30 11.56 -16.67 15.85
C TRP A 30 11.66 -15.17 15.60
N LEU A 31 11.51 -14.33 16.64
CA LEU A 31 11.71 -12.89 16.51
C LEU A 31 13.14 -12.57 16.03
N LEU A 32 14.16 -13.20 16.61
CA LEU A 32 15.55 -13.01 16.19
C LEU A 32 15.78 -13.42 14.73
N SER A 33 15.15 -14.50 14.27
CA SER A 33 15.21 -14.91 12.86
C SER A 33 14.60 -13.86 11.93
N ILE A 34 13.49 -13.24 12.32
CA ILE A 34 12.87 -12.15 11.57
C ILE A 34 13.76 -10.90 11.56
N VAL A 35 14.40 -10.56 12.69
CA VAL A 35 15.36 -9.46 12.75
C VAL A 35 16.58 -9.73 11.85
N ALA A 36 17.13 -10.94 11.88
CA ALA A 36 18.22 -11.34 11.00
C ALA A 36 17.81 -11.25 9.52
N TYR A 37 16.60 -11.71 9.18
CA TYR A 37 16.04 -11.55 7.84
C TYR A 37 15.97 -10.08 7.42
N MET A 38 15.48 -9.18 8.28
CA MET A 38 15.39 -7.75 7.96
C MET A 38 16.77 -7.12 7.72
N ILE A 39 17.79 -7.56 8.46
CA ILE A 39 19.18 -7.10 8.27
C ILE A 39 19.75 -7.61 6.95
N ILE A 40 19.55 -8.89 6.62
CA ILE A 40 20.08 -9.51 5.39
C ILE A 40 19.40 -8.89 4.15
N PHE A 41 18.08 -8.69 4.20
CA PHE A 41 17.29 -8.11 3.11
C PHE A 41 16.97 -6.64 3.34
N ALA A 42 17.93 -5.85 3.83
CA ALA A 42 17.71 -4.46 4.24
C ALA A 42 17.13 -3.58 3.12
N MET A 43 17.66 -3.69 1.90
CA MET A 43 17.18 -2.88 0.76
C MET A 43 15.70 -3.15 0.45
N GLY A 44 15.30 -4.42 0.39
CA GLY A 44 13.89 -4.78 0.17
C GLY A 44 12.96 -4.24 1.25
N ASN A 45 13.39 -4.31 2.53
CA ASN A 45 12.63 -3.79 3.67
C ASN A 45 12.47 -2.26 3.68
N VAL A 46 13.39 -1.52 3.07
CA VAL A 46 13.32 -0.06 2.94
C VAL A 46 12.53 0.38 1.70
N THR A 47 12.66 -0.36 0.60
CA THR A 47 11.97 -0.04 -0.65
C THR A 47 10.49 -0.45 -0.61
N HIS A 48 10.17 -1.53 0.11
CA HIS A 48 8.87 -2.17 0.06
C HIS A 48 8.45 -2.66 1.46
N ASP A 49 7.51 -1.95 2.08
CA ASP A 49 7.05 -2.23 3.44
C ASP A 49 6.48 -3.64 3.63
N TYR A 50 6.01 -4.30 2.57
CA TYR A 50 5.49 -5.67 2.64
C TYR A 50 6.56 -6.71 3.01
N TYR A 51 7.86 -6.40 2.84
CA TYR A 51 8.94 -7.25 3.35
C TYR A 51 8.94 -7.35 4.87
N GLN A 52 8.30 -6.41 5.58
CA GLN A 52 8.22 -6.41 7.04
C GLN A 52 7.03 -7.24 7.58
N LEU A 53 6.13 -7.72 6.72
CA LEU A 53 4.97 -8.54 7.11
C LEU A 53 5.30 -9.81 7.94
N PRO A 54 6.43 -10.51 7.73
CA PRO A 54 6.82 -11.64 8.57
C PRO A 54 6.93 -11.33 10.08
N LEU A 55 7.07 -10.05 10.47
CA LEU A 55 7.05 -9.63 11.87
C LEU A 55 5.66 -9.75 12.52
N MET A 56 4.57 -9.67 11.74
CA MET A 56 3.19 -9.65 12.24
C MET A 56 2.82 -10.86 13.12
N PRO A 57 3.03 -12.12 12.71
CA PRO A 57 2.62 -13.27 13.53
C PRO A 57 3.37 -13.35 14.86
N VAL A 58 4.71 -13.26 14.82
CA VAL A 58 5.54 -13.33 16.04
C VAL A 58 5.29 -12.14 16.97
N GLY A 59 5.17 -10.93 16.41
CA GLY A 59 4.88 -9.74 17.19
C GLY A 59 3.50 -9.78 17.87
N SER A 60 2.49 -10.34 17.21
CA SER A 60 1.14 -10.50 17.79
C SER A 60 1.14 -11.45 19.00
N ILE A 61 1.88 -12.56 18.91
CA ILE A 61 2.06 -13.50 20.02
C ILE A 61 2.78 -12.82 21.20
N LEU A 62 3.84 -12.08 20.92
CA LEU A 62 4.59 -11.36 21.94
C LEU A 62 3.74 -10.28 22.62
N VAL A 63 2.96 -9.51 21.86
CA VAL A 63 1.99 -8.55 22.44
C VAL A 63 1.01 -9.25 23.37
N ALA A 64 0.49 -10.42 23.00
CA ALA A 64 -0.39 -11.20 23.86
C ALA A 64 0.31 -11.67 25.15
N PHE A 65 1.57 -12.08 25.08
CA PHE A 65 2.34 -12.42 26.27
C PHE A 65 2.58 -11.22 27.18
N GLY A 66 2.91 -10.05 26.63
CA GLY A 66 3.04 -8.82 27.41
C GLY A 66 1.73 -8.39 28.06
N PHE A 67 0.61 -8.57 27.36
CA PHE A 67 -0.73 -8.33 27.91
C PHE A 67 -0.99 -9.17 29.17
N TRP A 68 -0.79 -10.49 29.07
CA TRP A 68 -1.01 -11.40 30.20
C TRP A 68 0.01 -11.20 31.32
N GLN A 69 1.24 -10.80 30.99
CA GLN A 69 2.25 -10.45 31.98
C GLN A 69 1.80 -9.29 32.88
N ILE A 70 1.12 -8.27 32.33
CA ILE A 70 0.53 -7.18 33.11
C ILE A 70 -0.63 -7.70 33.94
N VAL A 71 -1.60 -8.36 33.30
CA VAL A 71 -2.85 -8.82 33.94
C VAL A 71 -2.58 -9.75 35.13
N ASP A 72 -1.66 -10.71 34.97
CA ASP A 72 -1.38 -11.72 36.00
C ASP A 72 -0.24 -11.35 36.96
N SER A 73 0.28 -10.11 36.88
CA SER A 73 1.33 -9.63 37.79
C SER A 73 0.92 -9.54 39.26
N SER A 74 -0.39 -9.59 39.57
CA SER A 74 -0.91 -9.58 40.93
C SER A 74 -2.08 -10.55 41.09
N LYS A 75 -2.16 -11.18 42.27
CA LYS A 75 -3.29 -12.04 42.69
C LYS A 75 -4.41 -11.26 43.37
N ASN A 76 -4.17 -10.02 43.79
CA ASN A 76 -5.17 -9.18 44.42
C ASN A 76 -6.22 -8.74 43.38
N LEU A 77 -7.51 -8.95 43.67
CA LEU A 77 -8.60 -8.68 42.72
C LEU A 77 -8.65 -7.23 42.26
N LEU A 78 -8.49 -6.26 43.17
CA LEU A 78 -8.51 -4.83 42.83
C LEU A 78 -7.35 -4.47 41.91
N ILE A 79 -6.14 -4.93 42.24
CA ILE A 79 -4.95 -4.70 41.40
C ILE A 79 -5.11 -5.39 40.04
N LYS A 80 -5.69 -6.59 40.00
CA LYS A 80 -5.95 -7.32 38.76
C LYS A 80 -6.92 -6.55 37.85
N LEU A 81 -7.96 -5.93 38.39
CA LEU A 81 -8.88 -5.07 37.62
C LEU A 81 -8.17 -3.83 37.06
N ILE A 82 -7.30 -3.19 37.85
CA ILE A 82 -6.47 -2.06 37.39
C ILE A 82 -5.55 -2.52 36.25
N ASN A 83 -4.87 -3.66 36.41
CA ASN A 83 -3.98 -4.22 35.40
C ASN A 83 -4.71 -4.53 34.09
N TRP A 84 -5.94 -5.06 34.16
CA TRP A 84 -6.80 -5.21 32.99
C TRP A 84 -7.07 -3.88 32.29
N GLY A 85 -7.42 -2.84 33.05
CA GLY A 85 -7.65 -1.50 32.50
C GLY A 85 -6.40 -0.94 31.79
N VAL A 86 -5.22 -1.12 32.38
CA VAL A 86 -3.94 -0.73 31.79
C VAL A 86 -3.64 -1.53 30.52
N ALA A 87 -3.76 -2.85 30.56
CA ALA A 87 -3.45 -3.69 29.41
C ALA A 87 -4.41 -3.42 28.23
N LEU A 88 -5.71 -3.24 28.50
CA LEU A 88 -6.70 -2.88 27.49
C LEU A 88 -6.48 -1.47 26.93
N SER A 89 -6.08 -0.50 27.75
CA SER A 89 -5.81 0.85 27.26
C SER A 89 -4.59 0.88 26.32
N LEU A 90 -3.56 0.06 26.58
CA LEU A 90 -2.41 -0.11 25.67
C LEU A 90 -2.83 -0.72 24.32
N VAL A 91 -3.70 -1.72 24.33
CA VAL A 91 -4.25 -2.30 23.08
C VAL A 91 -5.09 -1.26 22.34
N PHE A 92 -5.98 -0.55 23.03
CA PHE A 92 -6.81 0.49 22.42
C PHE A 92 -5.95 1.61 21.82
N LEU A 93 -4.91 2.06 22.52
CA LEU A 93 -3.98 3.06 22.03
C LEU A 93 -3.29 2.59 20.73
N SER A 94 -2.80 1.35 20.70
CA SER A 94 -2.21 0.74 19.50
C SER A 94 -3.18 0.76 18.32
N LEU A 95 -4.44 0.36 18.52
CA LEU A 95 -5.46 0.34 17.47
C LEU A 95 -5.87 1.74 17.02
N ALA A 96 -6.00 2.69 17.95
CA ALA A 96 -6.39 4.08 17.65
C ALA A 96 -5.34 4.78 16.79
N PHE A 97 -4.05 4.67 17.16
CA PHE A 97 -2.96 5.20 16.35
C PHE A 97 -2.78 4.42 15.05
N GLY A 98 -2.97 3.09 15.09
CA GLY A 98 -3.08 2.23 13.91
C GLY A 98 -4.07 2.77 12.89
N TRP A 99 -5.29 3.06 13.34
CA TRP A 99 -6.35 3.64 12.53
C TRP A 99 -5.99 5.05 12.03
N TYR A 100 -5.43 5.90 12.89
CA TYR A 100 -5.05 7.26 12.52
C TYR A 100 -4.12 7.32 11.31
N GLU A 101 -3.20 6.36 11.20
CA GLU A 101 -2.28 6.23 10.07
C GLU A 101 -2.97 5.69 8.82
N VAL A 102 -3.70 4.57 8.94
CA VAL A 102 -4.22 3.85 7.77
C VAL A 102 -5.51 4.45 7.21
N ARG A 103 -6.21 5.31 7.96
CA ARG A 103 -7.47 5.94 7.49
C ARG A 103 -7.29 6.71 6.18
N GLY A 104 -6.09 7.25 5.93
CA GLY A 104 -5.77 7.95 4.69
C GLY A 104 -5.74 7.05 3.45
N TYR A 105 -5.51 5.74 3.63
CA TYR A 105 -5.46 4.78 2.53
C TYR A 105 -6.83 4.53 1.89
N PHE A 106 -7.92 4.94 2.54
CA PHE A 106 -9.27 4.86 1.99
C PHE A 106 -9.64 6.09 1.15
N ASN A 107 -8.78 7.11 1.07
CA ASN A 107 -9.02 8.30 0.27
C ASN A 107 -8.66 8.08 -1.21
N ILE A 108 -9.47 8.66 -2.11
CA ILE A 108 -9.13 8.75 -3.52
C ILE A 108 -8.18 9.94 -3.70
N ASN A 109 -6.88 9.65 -3.79
CA ASN A 109 -5.84 10.69 -3.88
C ASN A 109 -5.74 11.35 -5.26
N ARG A 110 -6.30 10.72 -6.28
CA ARG A 110 -6.24 11.14 -7.69
C ARG A 110 -7.61 10.97 -8.37
N PRO A 111 -8.60 11.82 -8.10
CA PRO A 111 -9.92 11.73 -8.74
C PRO A 111 -9.86 11.90 -10.27
N GLU A 112 -8.87 12.62 -10.80
CA GLU A 112 -8.66 12.86 -12.22
C GLU A 112 -8.44 11.59 -13.04
N ILE A 113 -7.70 10.59 -12.51
CA ILE A 113 -7.51 9.31 -13.19
C ILE A 113 -8.80 8.48 -13.23
N VAL A 114 -9.67 8.65 -12.22
CA VAL A 114 -10.99 8.00 -12.17
C VAL A 114 -11.94 8.64 -13.18
N GLU A 115 -11.94 9.97 -13.27
CA GLU A 115 -12.74 10.74 -14.22
C GLU A 115 -12.31 10.43 -15.67
N ALA A 116 -11.02 10.47 -15.95
CA ALA A 116 -10.46 10.11 -17.25
C ALA A 116 -10.73 8.63 -17.59
N GLY A 117 -10.58 7.72 -16.64
CA GLY A 117 -10.89 6.30 -16.83
C GLY A 117 -12.34 6.05 -17.22
N LYS A 118 -13.29 6.71 -16.56
CA LYS A 118 -14.72 6.66 -16.95
C LYS A 118 -14.97 7.22 -18.35
N ALA A 119 -14.29 8.30 -18.71
CA ALA A 119 -14.40 8.85 -20.06
C ALA A 119 -13.87 7.87 -21.11
N VAL A 120 -12.75 7.21 -20.84
CA VAL A 120 -12.20 6.17 -21.73
C VAL A 120 -13.18 4.99 -21.85
N ASP A 121 -13.73 4.50 -20.75
CA ASP A 121 -14.68 3.38 -20.77
C ASP A 121 -15.94 3.69 -21.60
N ALA A 122 -16.39 4.95 -21.57
CA ALA A 122 -17.56 5.41 -22.30
C ALA A 122 -17.30 5.70 -23.78
N LEU A 123 -16.13 6.26 -24.11
CA LEU A 123 -15.85 6.83 -25.43
C LEU A 123 -15.05 5.91 -26.35
N THR A 124 -14.37 4.89 -25.81
CA THR A 124 -13.53 3.99 -26.60
C THR A 124 -14.18 2.62 -26.80
N PRO A 125 -13.90 1.91 -27.91
CA PRO A 125 -14.33 0.53 -28.12
C PRO A 125 -13.90 -0.39 -26.97
N LYS A 126 -14.69 -1.43 -26.66
CA LYS A 126 -14.43 -2.33 -25.52
C LYS A 126 -13.14 -3.16 -25.67
N ASP A 127 -12.70 -3.37 -26.89
CA ASP A 127 -11.49 -4.07 -27.28
C ASP A 127 -10.29 -3.13 -27.51
N ALA A 128 -10.45 -1.83 -27.29
CA ALA A 128 -9.37 -0.86 -27.45
C ALA A 128 -8.22 -1.18 -26.49
N LEU A 129 -6.99 -1.19 -27.03
CA LEU A 129 -5.77 -1.18 -26.24
C LEU A 129 -5.34 0.25 -25.94
N VAL A 130 -5.17 0.56 -24.65
CA VAL A 130 -4.99 1.92 -24.14
C VAL A 130 -3.63 2.07 -23.47
N ILE A 131 -2.94 3.16 -23.78
CA ILE A 131 -1.78 3.64 -23.03
C ILE A 131 -2.30 4.65 -22.01
N ALA A 132 -2.44 4.25 -20.74
CA ALA A 132 -2.91 5.09 -19.65
C ALA A 132 -1.72 5.65 -18.87
N ALA A 133 -1.11 6.71 -19.38
CA ALA A 133 0.14 7.25 -18.87
C ALA A 133 -0.08 8.09 -17.59
N TYR A 134 0.35 7.56 -16.46
CA TYR A 134 0.41 8.29 -15.20
C TYR A 134 1.53 7.72 -14.32
N ASN A 135 2.77 8.17 -14.53
CA ASN A 135 3.95 7.74 -13.77
C ASN A 135 4.11 6.22 -13.61
N SER A 136 3.70 5.45 -14.63
CA SER A 136 3.67 3.98 -14.61
C SER A 136 2.78 3.36 -13.53
N ASP A 137 1.84 4.12 -12.97
CA ASP A 137 0.87 3.65 -11.99
C ASP A 137 -0.24 2.84 -12.67
N PRO A 138 -0.31 1.51 -12.42
CA PRO A 138 -1.32 0.65 -13.04
C PRO A 138 -2.74 0.97 -12.59
N ALA A 139 -2.92 1.73 -11.50
CA ALA A 139 -4.24 2.18 -11.07
C ALA A 139 -4.95 2.98 -12.16
N PHE A 140 -4.23 3.79 -12.95
CA PHE A 140 -4.86 4.55 -14.02
C PHE A 140 -5.40 3.64 -15.13
N LEU A 141 -4.59 2.71 -15.61
CA LEU A 141 -5.03 1.72 -16.60
C LEU A 141 -6.24 0.94 -16.09
N TYR A 142 -6.25 0.54 -14.82
CA TYR A 142 -7.39 -0.13 -14.20
C TYR A 142 -8.68 0.70 -14.28
N GLN A 143 -8.62 2.02 -14.04
CA GLN A 143 -9.81 2.90 -14.12
C GLN A 143 -10.42 2.95 -15.54
N THR A 144 -9.64 2.67 -16.58
CA THR A 144 -10.12 2.74 -17.99
C THR A 144 -11.02 1.58 -18.39
N ASN A 145 -11.02 0.49 -17.61
CA ASN A 145 -11.69 -0.76 -17.98
C ASN A 145 -11.25 -1.28 -19.37
N ARG A 146 -9.97 -1.10 -19.72
CA ARG A 146 -9.34 -1.56 -20.96
C ARG A 146 -8.01 -2.26 -20.66
N HIS A 147 -7.57 -3.09 -21.61
CA HIS A 147 -6.22 -3.64 -21.60
C HIS A 147 -5.22 -2.64 -22.19
N GLY A 148 -3.94 -2.82 -21.87
CA GLY A 148 -2.87 -2.01 -22.45
C GLY A 148 -1.72 -1.77 -21.48
N TRP A 149 -1.24 -0.54 -21.42
CA TRP A 149 0.02 -0.19 -20.74
C TRP A 149 -0.16 1.00 -19.78
N PRO A 150 0.43 0.96 -18.58
CA PRO A 150 0.30 2.03 -17.59
C PRO A 150 1.36 3.14 -17.72
N ASP A 151 2.38 2.91 -18.55
CA ASP A 151 3.48 3.84 -18.74
C ASP A 151 3.41 4.49 -20.13
N GLY A 152 3.80 5.75 -20.21
CA GLY A 152 3.80 6.56 -21.44
C GLY A 152 5.08 6.46 -22.28
N VAL A 153 5.92 5.45 -22.08
CA VAL A 153 7.18 5.31 -22.84
C VAL A 153 7.05 4.36 -24.04
N ASN A 154 7.97 4.47 -25.00
CA ASN A 154 8.02 3.61 -26.21
C ASN A 154 6.68 3.52 -26.95
N ILE A 155 6.02 4.66 -27.16
CA ILE A 155 4.65 4.73 -27.71
C ILE A 155 4.57 4.08 -29.09
N GLU A 156 5.55 4.34 -29.97
CA GLU A 156 5.61 3.74 -31.31
C GLU A 156 5.54 2.21 -31.27
N ALA A 157 6.33 1.58 -30.39
CA ALA A 157 6.33 0.13 -30.22
C ALA A 157 4.97 -0.39 -29.70
N LYS A 158 4.31 0.37 -28.83
CA LYS A 158 2.96 0.02 -28.33
C LYS A 158 1.88 0.20 -29.39
N VAL A 159 1.99 1.21 -30.23
CA VAL A 159 1.10 1.41 -31.39
C VAL A 159 1.29 0.27 -32.39
N GLN A 160 2.53 -0.14 -32.67
CA GLN A 160 2.81 -1.35 -33.46
C GLN A 160 2.23 -2.62 -32.82
N ALA A 161 2.19 -2.69 -31.50
CA ALA A 161 1.55 -3.76 -30.74
C ALA A 161 0.00 -3.63 -30.64
N GLY A 162 -0.60 -2.61 -31.27
CA GLY A 162 -2.05 -2.44 -31.37
C GLY A 162 -2.64 -1.38 -30.43
N ALA A 163 -1.84 -0.55 -29.77
CA ALA A 163 -2.36 0.58 -29.01
C ALA A 163 -3.15 1.54 -29.92
N THR A 164 -4.38 1.85 -29.50
CA THR A 164 -5.31 2.69 -30.26
C THR A 164 -5.52 4.05 -29.63
N HIS A 165 -5.36 4.16 -28.30
CA HIS A 165 -5.61 5.38 -27.56
C HIS A 165 -4.48 5.65 -26.57
N TYR A 166 -4.14 6.92 -26.41
CA TYR A 166 -3.29 7.42 -25.35
C TYR A 166 -4.10 8.32 -24.43
N VAL A 167 -3.93 8.14 -23.12
CA VAL A 167 -4.69 8.87 -22.11
C VAL A 167 -3.72 9.35 -21.04
N SER A 168 -3.81 10.63 -20.68
CA SER A 168 -2.91 11.25 -19.70
C SER A 168 -3.64 12.30 -18.86
N VAL A 169 -3.16 12.48 -17.64
CA VAL A 169 -3.59 13.53 -16.69
C VAL A 169 -2.48 14.55 -16.40
N ASN A 170 -1.26 14.34 -16.91
CA ASN A 170 -0.08 15.14 -16.53
C ASN A 170 0.32 16.23 -17.53
N PHE A 171 -0.39 16.39 -18.66
CA PHE A 171 -0.15 17.39 -19.74
C PHE A 171 1.34 17.66 -20.03
N ASP A 172 2.13 16.60 -20.03
CA ASP A 172 3.59 16.63 -20.13
C ASP A 172 4.06 16.75 -21.58
N SER A 173 5.39 16.74 -21.80
CA SER A 173 5.97 16.83 -23.14
C SER A 173 5.47 15.75 -24.08
N VAL A 174 5.21 14.53 -23.57
CA VAL A 174 4.66 13.41 -24.34
C VAL A 174 3.22 13.69 -24.76
N SER A 175 2.38 14.09 -23.80
CA SER A 175 0.97 14.41 -24.07
C SER A 175 0.85 15.55 -25.07
N ASN A 176 1.65 16.61 -24.91
CA ASN A 176 1.69 17.74 -25.85
C ASN A 176 2.24 17.35 -27.23
N TYR A 177 3.25 16.47 -27.29
CA TYR A 177 3.79 15.96 -28.56
C TYR A 177 2.73 15.19 -29.36
N LEU A 178 1.95 14.34 -28.68
CA LEU A 178 0.89 13.55 -29.29
C LEU A 178 -0.30 14.42 -29.68
N GLU A 179 -0.72 15.36 -28.84
CA GLU A 179 -1.81 16.29 -29.18
C GLU A 179 -1.50 17.17 -30.40
N ALA A 180 -0.23 17.50 -30.63
CA ALA A 180 0.18 18.29 -31.79
C ALA A 180 0.16 17.51 -33.12
N ARG A 181 0.19 16.17 -33.07
CA ARG A 181 0.35 15.29 -34.26
C ARG A 181 -0.85 14.38 -34.52
N CYS A 182 -1.54 14.02 -33.46
CA CYS A 182 -2.65 13.07 -33.48
C CYS A 182 -3.98 13.79 -33.20
N SER A 183 -5.09 13.18 -33.57
CA SER A 183 -6.41 13.72 -33.25
C SER A 183 -6.77 13.50 -31.79
N SER A 184 -7.23 14.55 -31.10
CA SER A 184 -7.75 14.46 -29.73
C SER A 184 -9.24 14.13 -29.74
N LEU A 185 -9.63 13.10 -29.01
CA LEU A 185 -11.04 12.74 -28.78
C LEU A 185 -11.66 13.60 -27.69
N VAL A 186 -10.89 13.87 -26.63
CA VAL A 186 -11.30 14.72 -25.51
C VAL A 186 -10.07 15.45 -25.00
N LYS A 187 -10.21 16.75 -24.77
CA LYS A 187 -9.23 17.56 -24.03
C LYS A 187 -9.96 18.42 -23.02
N THR A 188 -9.64 18.23 -21.75
CA THR A 188 -10.13 19.05 -20.64
C THR A 188 -8.96 19.74 -19.95
N ASP A 189 -9.22 20.43 -18.86
CA ASP A 189 -8.22 20.96 -17.93
C ASP A 189 -7.61 19.87 -17.03
N LYS A 190 -8.23 18.68 -16.95
CA LYS A 190 -7.80 17.57 -16.08
C LYS A 190 -7.17 16.38 -16.80
N TYR A 191 -7.61 16.10 -18.03
CA TYR A 191 -7.12 14.95 -18.78
C TYR A 191 -7.25 15.15 -20.30
N THR A 192 -6.54 14.31 -21.03
CA THR A 192 -6.59 14.23 -22.49
C THR A 192 -6.73 12.78 -22.94
N ILE A 193 -7.53 12.56 -23.98
CA ILE A 193 -7.68 11.29 -24.69
C ILE A 193 -7.31 11.55 -26.14
N VAL A 194 -6.25 10.90 -26.60
CA VAL A 194 -5.70 11.02 -27.94
C VAL A 194 -5.93 9.73 -28.70
N ASP A 195 -6.47 9.84 -29.90
CA ASP A 195 -6.57 8.71 -30.83
C ASP A 195 -5.24 8.54 -31.57
N LEU A 196 -4.62 7.38 -31.41
CA LEU A 196 -3.34 7.05 -32.03
C LEU A 196 -3.51 6.47 -33.43
N ARG A 197 -4.73 6.12 -33.84
CA ARG A 197 -4.99 5.52 -35.15
C ARG A 197 -4.74 6.55 -36.24
N GLY A 198 -3.86 6.23 -37.19
CA GLY A 198 -3.51 7.13 -38.27
C GLY A 198 -2.63 8.32 -37.84
N CYS A 199 -2.12 8.32 -36.59
CA CYS A 199 -1.11 9.28 -36.19
C CYS A 199 0.25 8.88 -36.79
N ASN A 200 0.95 9.86 -37.37
CA ASN A 200 2.30 9.64 -37.91
C ASN A 200 3.31 9.90 -36.79
N LEU A 201 3.68 8.80 -36.09
CA LEU A 201 4.63 8.78 -34.98
C LEU A 201 6.03 8.46 -35.48
#